data_AF-A0A6P0DX23-F1
#
_entry.id   AF-A0A6P0DX23-F1
#
_cell.length_a   1.000
_cell.length_b   1.000
_cell.length_c   1.000
_cell.angle_alpha   90.00
_cell.angle_beta   90.00
_cell.angle_gamma   90.00
#
_symmetry.space_group_name_H-M   'P 1'
#
loop_
_entity.id
_entity.type
_entity.pdbx_description
1 polymer ?
#
loop_
_entity_poly.entity_id
_entity_poly.type
_entity_poly.pdbx_seq_one_letter_code
_entity_poly.pdbx_strand_id
1 'polypeptide(L)'
;DWTIYDAAGRVWKTVGADGSVTENFYDGLSRRIATRQYAKTIATAALGDTPSASAASPSADASADRVTRHFYDADGLRTGTLDAEGYLVLNAYDAAGRLASTTRFARLTDASKRATGSLQDLKPATNS
;
A
#
# COMPACT_ATOMS: atom_id res chain seq x y z
N ASP A 1 -21.10 -6.23 3.26
CA ASP A 1 -19.74 -6.01 2.74
C ASP A 1 -19.75 -6.15 1.22
N TRP A 2 -18.92 -5.36 0.54
CA TRP A 2 -18.80 -5.35 -0.91
C TRP A 2 -17.37 -5.66 -1.32
N THR A 3 -17.22 -6.41 -2.41
CA THR A 3 -15.93 -6.67 -3.05
C THR A 3 -16.00 -6.21 -4.50
N ILE A 4 -15.10 -5.32 -4.88
CA ILE A 4 -15.00 -4.75 -6.22
C ILE A 4 -13.72 -5.28 -6.84
N TYR A 5 -13.87 -5.83 -8.04
CA TYR A 5 -12.77 -6.42 -8.80
C TYR A 5 -12.25 -5.46 -9.87
N ASP A 6 -10.96 -5.55 -10.19
CA ASP A 6 -10.40 -4.92 -11.38
C ASP A 6 -10.74 -5.73 -12.65
N ALA A 7 -10.34 -5.22 -13.82
CA ALA A 7 -10.57 -5.86 -15.11
C ALA A 7 -9.89 -7.24 -15.25
N ALA A 8 -8.90 -7.55 -14.39
CA ALA A 8 -8.23 -8.85 -14.34
C ALA A 8 -8.87 -9.82 -13.34
N GLY A 9 -10.00 -9.45 -12.73
CA GLY A 9 -10.71 -10.28 -11.74
C GLY A 9 -10.03 -10.33 -10.38
N ARG A 10 -9.09 -9.41 -10.08
CA ARG A 10 -8.41 -9.32 -8.78
C ARG A 10 -9.16 -8.36 -7.88
N VAL A 11 -9.14 -8.60 -6.57
CA VAL A 11 -9.80 -7.72 -5.59
C VAL A 11 -9.13 -6.35 -5.62
N TRP A 12 -9.84 -5.34 -6.13
CA TRP A 12 -9.39 -3.95 -6.16
C TRP A 12 -9.78 -3.23 -4.88
N LYS A 13 -11.07 -3.26 -4.51
CA LYS A 13 -11.55 -2.60 -3.29
C LYS A 13 -12.46 -3.52 -2.48
N THR A 14 -12.41 -3.39 -1.17
CA THR A 14 -13.40 -3.97 -0.27
C THR A 14 -14.03 -2.86 0.57
N VAL A 15 -15.33 -2.93 0.76
CA VAL A 15 -16.09 -2.00 1.60
C VAL A 15 -16.77 -2.78 2.71
N GLY A 16 -16.47 -2.44 3.96
CA GLY A 16 -17.17 -2.98 5.13
C GLY A 16 -18.57 -2.39 5.29
N ALA A 17 -19.45 -3.08 6.01
CA ALA A 17 -20.79 -2.58 6.33
C ALA A 17 -20.76 -1.24 7.09
N ASP A 18 -19.69 -0.98 7.84
CA ASP A 18 -19.39 0.27 8.55
C ASP A 18 -18.87 1.40 7.64
N GLY A 19 -18.72 1.14 6.34
CA GLY A 19 -18.21 2.08 5.36
C GLY A 19 -16.68 2.16 5.32
N SER A 20 -15.95 1.31 6.04
CA SER A 20 -14.50 1.20 5.92
C SER A 20 -14.11 0.75 4.51
N VAL A 21 -13.05 1.33 3.95
CA VAL A 21 -12.58 0.99 2.59
C VAL A 21 -11.13 0.56 2.62
N THR A 22 -10.86 -0.59 2.00
CA THR A 22 -9.51 -1.04 1.68
C THR A 22 -9.35 -1.10 0.17
N GLU A 23 -8.26 -0.53 -0.33
CA GLU A 23 -7.88 -0.58 -1.74
C GLU A 23 -6.54 -1.31 -1.91
N ASN A 24 -6.49 -2.21 -2.90
CA ASN A 24 -5.31 -2.98 -3.26
C ASN A 24 -4.77 -2.51 -4.61
N PHE A 25 -3.45 -2.43 -4.71
CA PHE A 25 -2.75 -2.08 -5.94
C PHE A 25 -1.82 -3.22 -6.34
N TYR A 26 -1.77 -3.52 -7.63
CA TYR A 26 -1.01 -4.63 -8.18
C TYR A 26 -0.07 -4.14 -9.28
N ASP A 27 1.05 -4.84 -9.44
CA ASP A 27 1.91 -4.65 -10.61
C ASP A 27 1.41 -5.45 -11.83
N GLY A 28 2.13 -5.32 -12.95
CA GLY A 28 1.85 -6.05 -14.18
C GLY A 28 2.00 -7.57 -14.08
N LEU A 29 2.66 -8.07 -13.03
CA LEU A 29 2.80 -9.50 -12.72
C LEU A 29 1.73 -9.99 -11.75
N SER A 30 0.71 -9.19 -11.46
CA SER A 30 -0.36 -9.48 -10.50
C SER A 30 0.10 -9.69 -9.06
N ARG A 31 1.25 -9.13 -8.69
CA ARG A 31 1.69 -9.07 -7.29
C ARG A 31 1.10 -7.83 -6.64
N ARG A 32 0.52 -7.97 -5.44
CA ARG A 32 0.03 -6.82 -4.67
C ARG A 32 1.23 -6.01 -4.15
N ILE A 33 1.38 -4.79 -4.67
CA ILE A 33 2.48 -3.89 -4.32
C ILE A 33 2.07 -2.84 -3.29
N ALA A 34 0.78 -2.61 -3.09
CA ALA A 34 0.30 -1.75 -2.02
C ALA A 34 -1.10 -2.15 -1.53
N THR A 35 -1.35 -1.84 -0.27
CA THR A 35 -2.68 -1.84 0.34
C THR A 35 -2.87 -0.51 1.04
N ARG A 36 -3.99 0.16 0.78
CA ARG A 36 -4.40 1.39 1.46
C ARG A 36 -5.69 1.12 2.22
N GLN A 37 -5.66 1.34 3.53
CA GLN A 37 -6.85 1.42 4.35
C GLN A 37 -7.14 2.89 4.61
N TYR A 38 -8.31 3.33 4.16
CA TYR A 38 -8.73 4.71 4.31
C TYR A 38 -9.17 4.99 5.75
N ALA A 39 -8.73 6.12 6.30
CA ALA A 39 -9.25 6.62 7.57
C ALA A 39 -10.68 7.16 7.44
N LYS A 40 -11.02 7.67 6.24
CA LYS A 40 -12.38 8.13 5.93
C LYS A 40 -13.25 6.97 5.49
N THR A 41 -14.46 6.92 6.04
CA THR A 41 -15.50 5.98 5.62
C THR A 41 -16.37 6.57 4.51
N ILE A 42 -17.17 5.72 3.88
CA ILE A 42 -18.20 6.12 2.91
C ILE A 42 -19.59 5.73 3.40
N ALA A 43 -20.62 6.44 2.92
CA ALA A 43 -22.01 6.07 3.16
C ALA A 43 -22.37 4.84 2.31
N THR A 44 -22.64 3.72 2.98
CA THR A 44 -22.92 2.44 2.32
C THR A 44 -24.35 2.33 1.78
N ALA A 45 -25.28 3.15 2.30
CA ALA A 45 -26.70 3.12 1.91
C ALA A 45 -26.94 3.34 0.41
N ALA A 46 -26.03 4.02 -0.28
CA ALA A 46 -26.15 4.34 -1.70
C ALA A 46 -25.37 3.40 -2.63
N LEU A 47 -24.63 2.42 -2.09
CA LEU A 47 -23.76 1.55 -2.90
C LEU A 47 -24.53 0.52 -3.75
N GLY A 48 -25.75 0.14 -3.32
CA GLY A 48 -26.50 -0.95 -3.95
C GLY A 48 -25.77 -2.28 -3.87
N ASP A 49 -26.20 -3.29 -4.64
CA ASP A 49 -25.55 -4.62 -4.63
C ASP A 49 -24.24 -4.65 -5.42
N THR A 50 -24.08 -3.75 -6.39
CA THR A 50 -22.93 -3.74 -7.32
C THR A 50 -22.35 -2.33 -7.46
N PRO A 51 -21.67 -1.82 -6.41
CA PRO A 51 -21.13 -0.46 -6.45
C PRO A 51 -20.03 -0.31 -7.49
N SER A 52 -20.01 0.84 -8.14
CA SER A 52 -18.86 1.25 -8.94
C SER A 52 -17.65 1.53 -8.05
N ALA A 53 -16.44 1.38 -8.59
CA ALA A 53 -15.22 1.70 -7.84
C ALA A 53 -15.12 3.18 -7.46
N SER A 54 -15.70 4.08 -8.25
CA SER A 54 -15.75 5.52 -7.93
C SER A 54 -16.66 5.79 -6.72
N ALA A 55 -17.79 5.10 -6.60
CA ALA A 55 -18.66 5.19 -5.42
C ALA A 55 -17.98 4.65 -4.16
N ALA A 56 -17.04 3.71 -4.32
CA ALA A 56 -16.26 3.11 -3.24
C ALA A 56 -14.88 3.78 -3.00
N SER A 57 -14.71 5.06 -3.36
CA SER A 57 -13.43 5.77 -3.23
C SER A 57 -13.53 6.96 -2.29
N PRO A 58 -13.25 6.78 -0.98
CA PRO A 58 -13.13 7.89 -0.06
C PRO A 58 -11.98 8.83 -0.45
N SER A 59 -12.06 10.07 0.02
CA SER A 59 -10.95 11.02 -0.12
C SER A 59 -9.74 10.52 0.66
N ALA A 60 -8.61 10.43 -0.03
CA ALA A 60 -7.30 10.17 0.52
C ALA A 60 -6.93 11.13 1.65
N ASP A 61 -6.31 10.60 2.71
CA ASP A 61 -5.65 11.37 3.76
C ASP A 61 -4.24 10.81 4.01
N ALA A 62 -3.21 11.54 3.59
CA ALA A 62 -1.84 11.03 3.69
C ALA A 62 -1.35 10.88 5.15
N SER A 63 -1.93 11.62 6.09
CA SER A 63 -1.58 11.59 7.52
C SER A 63 -2.29 10.46 8.25
N ALA A 64 -3.55 10.17 7.89
CA ALA A 64 -4.40 9.26 8.63
C ALA A 64 -4.55 7.88 7.97
N ASP A 65 -4.40 7.79 6.64
CA ASP A 65 -4.54 6.51 5.94
C ASP A 65 -3.37 5.58 6.27
N ARG A 66 -3.70 4.30 6.47
CA ARG A 66 -2.72 3.25 6.70
C ARG A 66 -2.32 2.65 5.36
N VAL A 67 -1.04 2.73 5.03
CA VAL A 67 -0.51 2.32 3.73
C VAL A 67 0.59 1.30 3.92
N THR A 68 0.39 0.08 3.44
CA THR A 68 1.44 -0.95 3.35
C THR A 68 1.94 -1.01 1.91
N ARG A 69 3.26 -1.06 1.69
CA ARG A 69 3.87 -1.17 0.36
C ARG A 69 5.00 -2.18 0.30
N HIS A 70 5.14 -2.79 -0.87
CA HIS A 70 6.22 -3.70 -1.20
C HIS A 70 6.93 -3.22 -2.45
N PHE A 71 8.27 -3.18 -2.38
CA PHE A 71 9.13 -2.75 -3.47
C PHE A 71 9.97 -3.93 -3.94
N TYR A 72 10.12 -4.04 -5.25
CA TYR A 72 10.83 -5.14 -5.90
C TYR A 72 11.84 -4.59 -6.90
N ASP A 73 12.95 -5.29 -7.08
CA ASP A 73 13.88 -5.04 -8.19
C ASP A 73 13.42 -5.74 -9.48
N ALA A 74 14.24 -5.65 -10.53
CA ALA A 74 13.98 -6.24 -11.84
C ALA A 74 13.94 -7.78 -11.81
N ASP A 75 14.67 -8.40 -10.87
CA ASP A 75 14.70 -9.85 -10.66
C ASP A 75 13.51 -10.32 -9.81
N GLY A 76 12.70 -9.39 -9.31
CA GLY A 76 11.52 -9.67 -8.50
C GLY A 76 11.81 -9.95 -7.03
N LEU A 77 13.02 -9.64 -6.55
CA LEU A 77 13.39 -9.71 -5.14
C LEU A 77 12.86 -8.50 -4.39
N ARG A 78 12.33 -8.70 -3.17
CA ARG A 78 11.72 -7.63 -2.39
C ARG A 78 12.78 -6.77 -1.72
N THR A 79 13.04 -5.58 -2.26
CA THR A 79 14.06 -4.63 -1.79
C THR A 79 13.56 -3.69 -0.69
N GLY A 80 12.24 -3.55 -0.52
CA GLY A 80 11.67 -2.67 0.50
C GLY A 80 10.29 -3.12 0.99
N THR A 81 9.98 -2.79 2.24
CA THR A 81 8.63 -2.90 2.81
C THR A 81 8.36 -1.71 3.70
N LEU A 82 7.27 -1.00 3.40
CA LEU A 82 6.67 0.02 4.27
C LEU A 82 5.48 -0.65 4.98
N ASP A 83 5.46 -0.66 6.31
CA ASP A 83 4.31 -1.13 7.08
C ASP A 83 3.22 -0.06 7.23
N ALA A 84 2.07 -0.47 7.75
CA ALA A 84 0.89 0.37 7.90
C ALA A 84 1.09 1.50 8.92
N GLU A 85 2.02 1.32 9.86
CA GLU A 85 2.41 2.27 10.90
C GLU A 85 3.37 3.33 10.33
N GLY A 86 4.04 3.03 9.22
CA GLY A 86 4.88 3.93 8.45
C GLY A 86 6.38 3.70 8.65
N TYR A 87 6.80 2.57 9.21
CA TYR A 87 8.21 2.17 9.30
C TYR A 87 8.68 1.47 8.02
N LEU A 88 9.91 1.79 7.62
CA LEU A 88 10.53 1.23 6.43
C LEU A 88 11.56 0.15 6.80
N VAL A 89 11.53 -0.95 6.06
CA VAL A 89 12.56 -1.99 6.05
C VAL A 89 13.11 -2.13 4.64
N LEU A 90 14.44 -2.19 4.51
CA LEU A 90 15.15 -2.43 3.26
C LEU A 90 15.89 -3.75 3.29
N ASN A 91 15.91 -4.44 2.16
CA ASN A 91 16.67 -5.67 1.96
C ASN A 91 17.65 -5.45 0.80
N ALA A 92 18.92 -5.77 1.03
CA ALA A 92 19.95 -5.81 0.00
C ALA A 92 20.31 -7.26 -0.31
N TYR A 93 20.45 -7.58 -1.59
CA TYR A 93 20.80 -8.92 -2.06
C TYR A 93 22.18 -8.90 -2.72
N ASP A 94 22.90 -10.01 -2.65
CA ASP A 94 24.15 -10.21 -3.39
C ASP A 94 23.88 -10.55 -4.87
N ALA A 95 24.94 -10.65 -5.67
CA ALA A 95 24.83 -10.97 -7.10
C ALA A 95 24.24 -12.36 -7.40
N ALA A 96 24.13 -13.24 -6.39
CA ALA A 96 23.49 -14.54 -6.51
C ALA A 96 22.01 -14.51 -6.06
N GLY A 97 21.45 -13.33 -5.75
CA GLY A 97 20.07 -13.16 -5.30
C GLY A 97 19.84 -13.55 -3.84
N ARG A 98 20.90 -13.71 -3.03
CA ARG A 98 20.79 -14.08 -1.62
C ARG A 98 20.75 -12.83 -0.75
N LEU A 99 19.93 -12.85 0.29
CA LEU A 99 19.81 -11.73 1.22
C LEU A 99 21.16 -11.47 1.90
N ALA A 100 21.75 -10.32 1.64
CA ALA A 100 23.04 -9.89 2.17
C ALA A 100 22.89 -9.00 3.41
N SER A 101 21.85 -8.15 3.46
CA SER A 101 21.59 -7.27 4.60
C SER A 101 20.13 -6.85 4.70
N THR A 102 19.70 -6.54 5.93
CA THR A 102 18.40 -5.93 6.23
C THR A 102 18.60 -4.67 7.06
N THR A 103 18.07 -3.55 6.60
CA THR A 103 18.08 -2.27 7.33
C THR A 103 16.68 -1.93 7.78
N ARG A 104 16.47 -1.77 9.10
CA ARG A 104 15.20 -1.36 9.69
C ARG A 104 15.33 0.06 10.20
N PHE A 105 14.47 0.95 9.73
CA PHE A 105 14.47 2.33 10.21
C PHE A 105 13.62 2.45 11.46
N ALA A 106 14.20 3.01 12.53
CA ALA A 106 13.49 3.27 13.78
C ALA A 106 12.60 4.54 13.74
N ARG A 107 12.67 5.30 12.65
CA ARG A 107 11.87 6.50 12.44
C ARG A 107 10.80 6.25 11.39
N LEU A 108 9.66 6.92 11.59
CA LEU A 108 8.60 6.94 10.61
C LEU A 108 9.05 7.66 9.34
N THR A 109 8.57 7.14 8.22
CA THR A 109 8.65 7.81 6.92
C THR A 109 7.73 9.04 6.88
N ASP A 110 8.04 9.98 5.99
CA ASP A 110 7.16 11.12 5.70
C ASP A 110 5.80 10.61 5.22
N ALA A 111 4.75 10.94 5.98
CA ALA A 111 3.38 10.54 5.71
C ALA A 111 2.91 10.95 4.30
N SER A 112 3.33 12.13 3.82
CA SER A 112 2.99 12.62 2.48
C SER A 112 3.57 11.76 1.34
N LYS A 113 4.59 10.96 1.64
CA LYS A 113 5.27 10.08 0.66
C LYS A 113 4.81 8.63 0.73
N ARG A 114 4.09 8.21 1.77
CA ARG A 114 3.72 6.79 1.98
C ARG A 114 2.94 6.20 0.81
N ALA A 115 1.98 6.93 0.27
CA ALA A 115 1.14 6.45 -0.83
C ALA A 115 1.87 6.40 -2.19
N THR A 116 2.69 7.40 -2.50
CA THR A 116 3.17 7.65 -3.88
C THR A 116 4.67 7.82 -4.04
N GLY A 117 5.41 8.04 -2.95
CA GLY A 117 6.86 8.24 -2.99
C GLY A 117 7.62 7.02 -3.50
N SER A 118 8.79 7.24 -4.07
CA SER A 118 9.74 6.17 -4.38
C SER A 118 10.30 5.54 -3.10
N LEU A 119 11.01 4.42 -3.25
CA LEU A 119 11.72 3.81 -2.13
C LEU A 119 12.75 4.77 -1.50
N GLN A 120 13.32 5.67 -2.30
CA GLN A 120 14.28 6.67 -1.83
C GLN A 120 13.59 7.79 -1.04
N ASP A 121 12.43 8.27 -1.51
CA ASP A 121 11.64 9.29 -0.82
C ASP A 121 11.14 8.82 0.56
N LEU A 122 11.03 7.49 0.74
CA LEU A 122 10.60 6.88 1.99
C LEU A 122 11.73 6.68 2.99
N LYS A 123 13.01 6.83 2.61
CA LYS A 123 14.10 6.70 3.59
C LYS A 123 14.04 7.85 4.59
N PRO A 124 13.82 7.59 5.89
CA PRO A 124 13.90 8.64 6.90
C PRO A 124 15.30 9.27 6.90
N ALA A 125 15.37 10.57 7.15
CA ALA A 125 16.65 11.26 7.30
C ALA A 125 17.50 10.57 8.39
N THR A 126 18.72 10.18 8.02
CA THR A 126 19.72 9.75 9.00
C THR A 126 20.15 10.98 9.78
N ASN A 127 19.99 10.97 11.10
CA ASN A 127 20.65 11.97 11.93
C ASN A 127 22.17 11.74 11.79
N SER A 128 22.88 12.77 11.31
CA SER A 128 24.33 12.89 11.41
C SER A 128 24.80 12.91 12.86
#